data_AF-A0A2D6XE12-F1
#
_entry.id   AF-A0A2D6XE12-F1
#
_cell.length_a   1.000
_cell.length_b   1.000
_cell.length_c   1.000
_cell.angle_alpha   90.00
_cell.angle_beta   90.00
_cell.angle_gamma   90.00
#
_symmetry.space_group_name_H-M   'P 1'
#
loop_
_entity.id
_entity.type
_entity.pdbx_description
1 polymer ?
#
loop_
_entity_poly.entity_id
_entity_poly.type
_entity_poly.pdbx_seq_one_letter_code
_entity_poly.pdbx_strand_id
1 'polypeptide(L)'
;MIYNRRFLRAKKHITCQHSPLKHIAPKVELVSVNDLMLTANLNWMKKRYPNFKDSIEGAGMIYPIIYTDLEHYWLKEKRWPKDKDGNCIPGLAVHTGNKRVYWAKRYGYTHIEGYYVENIEEQKAIVKQTFISKESYPNV
;
A
#
# COMPACT_ATOMS: atom_id res chain seq x y z
N MET A 1 0.55 -20.23 -7.56
CA MET A 1 0.53 -20.96 -6.28
C MET A 1 -0.53 -20.27 -5.40
N ILE A 2 -1.71 -20.87 -5.23
CA ILE A 2 -2.83 -20.24 -4.52
C ILE A 2 -2.63 -20.50 -3.02
N TYR A 3 -2.16 -19.50 -2.27
CA TYR A 3 -2.05 -19.64 -0.82
C TYR A 3 -3.44 -19.67 -0.17
N ASN A 4 -3.65 -20.62 0.74
CA ASN A 4 -4.89 -20.76 1.50
C ASN A 4 -5.07 -19.54 2.44
N ARG A 5 -6.09 -18.70 2.18
CA ARG A 5 -6.35 -17.44 2.92
C ARG A 5 -6.50 -17.64 4.44
N ARG A 6 -6.96 -18.81 4.92
CA ARG A 6 -7.03 -19.11 6.36
C ARG A 6 -5.65 -19.20 7.02
N PHE A 7 -4.68 -19.78 6.33
CA PHE A 7 -3.31 -19.93 6.83
C PHE A 7 -2.56 -18.58 6.87
N LEU A 8 -2.80 -17.72 5.88
CA LEU A 8 -2.20 -16.38 5.81
C LEU A 8 -2.72 -15.44 6.90
N ARG A 9 -4.03 -15.52 7.24
CA ARG A 9 -4.59 -14.79 8.39
C ARG A 9 -3.97 -15.22 9.71
N ALA A 10 -3.72 -16.52 9.91
CA ALA A 10 -3.03 -17.03 11.09
C ALA A 10 -1.58 -16.51 11.21
N LYS A 11 -0.92 -16.26 10.07
CA LYS A 11 0.41 -15.64 9.99
C LYS A 11 0.40 -14.10 10.05
N LYS A 12 -0.77 -13.48 10.19
CA LYS A 12 -0.96 -12.02 10.15
C LYS A 12 -0.47 -11.40 8.83
N HIS A 13 -0.68 -12.08 7.71
CA HIS A 13 -0.42 -11.56 6.36
C HIS A 13 -1.71 -11.03 5.73
N ILE A 14 -1.62 -9.88 5.08
CA ILE A 14 -2.74 -9.31 4.30
C ILE A 14 -2.56 -9.69 2.84
N THR A 15 -3.55 -10.39 2.29
CA THR A 15 -3.62 -10.73 0.87
C THR A 15 -4.81 -10.08 0.18
N CYS A 16 -4.67 -9.86 -1.11
CA CYS A 16 -5.64 -9.18 -1.95
C CYS A 16 -6.63 -10.11 -2.61
N GLN A 17 -7.74 -9.52 -3.06
CA GLN A 17 -8.71 -10.20 -3.92
C GLN A 17 -8.37 -10.08 -5.40
N HIS A 18 -7.55 -9.09 -5.76
CA HIS A 18 -7.29 -8.58 -7.12
C HIS A 18 -7.33 -9.61 -8.26
N SER A 19 -7.90 -9.20 -9.38
CA SER A 19 -7.76 -9.87 -10.66
C SER A 19 -6.47 -9.43 -11.37
N PRO A 20 -5.98 -10.20 -12.35
CA PRO A 20 -4.90 -9.76 -13.23
C PRO A 20 -5.19 -8.40 -13.87
N LEU A 21 -4.18 -7.54 -13.94
CA LEU A 21 -4.30 -6.23 -14.57
C LEU A 21 -4.22 -6.39 -16.10
N LYS A 22 -4.92 -5.52 -16.83
CA LYS A 22 -4.92 -5.52 -18.29
C LYS A 22 -3.59 -4.97 -18.81
N HIS A 23 -2.98 -5.68 -19.76
CA HIS A 23 -1.76 -5.29 -20.48
C HIS A 23 -0.48 -5.09 -19.63
N ILE A 24 -0.55 -5.32 -18.32
CA ILE A 24 0.60 -5.29 -17.40
C ILE A 24 0.50 -6.47 -16.44
N ALA A 25 1.65 -7.00 -16.03
CA ALA A 25 1.73 -8.14 -15.12
C ALA A 25 2.72 -7.85 -13.98
N PRO A 26 2.45 -6.84 -13.12
CA PRO A 26 3.35 -6.54 -12.02
C PRO A 26 3.42 -7.73 -11.07
N LYS A 27 4.62 -8.01 -10.57
CA LYS A 27 4.85 -9.07 -9.60
C LYS A 27 4.23 -8.66 -8.26
N VAL A 28 3.40 -9.54 -7.70
CA VAL A 28 2.87 -9.39 -6.35
C VAL A 28 3.90 -9.93 -5.37
N GLU A 29 4.32 -9.11 -4.42
CA GLU A 29 5.27 -9.47 -3.38
C GLU A 29 4.65 -9.30 -1.99
N LEU A 30 5.01 -10.18 -1.06
CA LEU A 30 4.73 -9.99 0.36
C LEU A 30 5.87 -9.19 0.97
N VAL A 31 5.58 -7.96 1.38
CA VAL A 31 6.56 -7.06 1.99
C VAL A 31 6.26 -6.88 3.48
N SER A 32 7.32 -6.80 4.28
CA SER A 32 7.24 -6.49 5.72
C SER A 32 6.56 -5.13 5.90
N VAL A 33 5.51 -5.09 6.71
CA VAL A 33 4.80 -3.86 7.02
C VAL A 33 5.70 -2.90 7.80
N ASN A 34 6.63 -3.42 8.61
CA ASN A 34 7.52 -2.63 9.44
C ASN A 34 8.57 -1.87 8.63
N ASP A 35 8.99 -2.44 7.51
CA ASP A 35 10.03 -1.88 6.62
C ASP A 35 9.47 -0.73 5.76
N LEU A 36 8.14 -0.63 5.65
CA LEU A 36 7.46 0.37 4.85
C LEU A 36 7.26 1.68 5.61
N MET A 37 7.83 2.76 5.08
CA MET A 37 7.55 4.11 5.52
C MET A 37 6.30 4.69 4.83
N LEU A 38 5.57 5.55 5.55
CA LEU A 38 4.41 6.26 5.00
C LEU A 38 4.86 7.60 4.40
N THR A 39 4.47 7.87 3.15
CA THR A 39 4.76 9.13 2.46
C THR A 39 3.61 10.14 2.57
N ALA A 40 2.43 9.68 2.96
CA ALA A 40 1.27 10.54 3.12
C ALA A 40 1.28 11.24 4.49
N ASN A 41 0.85 12.51 4.49
CA ASN A 41 0.69 13.28 5.72
C ASN A 41 -0.32 12.61 6.67
N LEU A 42 0.06 12.47 7.94
CA LEU A 42 -0.73 11.77 8.95
C LEU A 42 -2.10 12.42 9.20
N ASN A 43 -2.16 13.76 9.27
CA ASN A 43 -3.42 14.48 9.50
C ASN A 43 -4.38 14.28 8.31
N TRP A 44 -3.85 14.35 7.08
CA TRP A 44 -4.63 14.08 5.86
C TRP A 44 -5.19 12.66 5.86
N MET A 45 -4.39 11.67 6.27
CA MET A 45 -4.82 10.27 6.37
C MET A 45 -5.90 10.08 7.43
N LYS A 46 -5.69 10.59 8.65
CA LYS A 46 -6.62 10.47 9.78
C LYS A 46 -7.99 11.03 9.44
N LYS A 47 -8.06 12.21 8.80
CA LYS A 47 -9.34 12.82 8.37
C LYS A 47 -10.16 11.92 7.43
N ARG A 48 -9.50 11.07 6.66
CA ARG A 48 -10.12 10.19 5.66
C ARG A 48 -10.07 8.72 6.04
N TYR A 49 -9.74 8.42 7.31
CA TYR A 49 -9.54 7.07 7.80
C TYR A 49 -10.85 6.34 8.13
N PRO A 50 -11.90 6.96 8.73
CA PRO A 50 -13.12 6.24 9.12
C PRO A 50 -13.76 5.44 7.97
N ASN A 51 -14.14 6.11 6.88
CA ASN A 51 -14.71 5.46 5.69
C ASN A 51 -13.80 4.37 5.11
N PHE A 52 -12.49 4.57 5.15
CA PHE A 52 -11.55 3.54 4.69
C PHE A 52 -11.54 2.33 5.62
N LYS A 53 -11.57 2.55 6.94
CA LYS A 53 -11.56 1.50 7.97
C LYS A 53 -12.78 0.60 7.83
N ASP A 54 -13.96 1.19 7.71
CA ASP A 54 -15.21 0.43 7.61
C ASP A 54 -15.21 -0.45 6.36
N SER A 55 -14.71 0.10 5.24
CA SER A 55 -14.52 -0.65 3.99
C SER A 55 -13.54 -1.81 4.13
N ILE A 56 -12.33 -1.57 4.63
CA ILE A 56 -11.29 -2.61 4.70
C ILE A 56 -11.61 -3.70 5.73
N GLU A 57 -12.31 -3.36 6.82
CA GLU A 57 -12.74 -4.34 7.82
C GLU A 57 -13.90 -5.20 7.31
N GLY A 58 -14.83 -4.63 6.53
CA GLY A 58 -15.96 -5.37 5.96
C GLY A 58 -15.59 -6.19 4.72
N ALA A 59 -14.85 -5.60 3.77
CA ALA A 59 -14.55 -6.23 2.48
C ALA A 59 -13.12 -6.77 2.36
N GLY A 60 -12.20 -6.40 3.27
CA GLY A 60 -10.79 -6.73 3.14
C GLY A 60 -10.06 -5.88 2.09
N MET A 61 -8.85 -6.30 1.75
CA MET A 61 -8.01 -5.58 0.79
C MET A 61 -8.31 -6.04 -0.65
N ILE A 62 -8.76 -5.12 -1.52
CA ILE A 62 -9.04 -5.44 -2.92
C ILE A 62 -7.75 -5.54 -3.74
N TYR A 63 -6.94 -4.48 -3.73
CA TYR A 63 -5.70 -4.38 -4.50
C TYR A 63 -4.46 -4.32 -3.60
N PRO A 64 -3.28 -4.73 -4.09
CA PRO A 64 -1.99 -4.54 -3.39
C PRO A 64 -1.62 -3.06 -3.23
N ILE A 65 -0.75 -2.75 -2.28
CA ILE A 65 -0.13 -1.42 -2.20
C ILE A 65 0.84 -1.21 -3.36
N ILE A 66 1.29 0.03 -3.58
CA ILE A 66 2.43 0.31 -4.46
C ILE A 66 3.51 0.91 -3.59
N TYR A 67 4.71 0.34 -3.62
CA TYR A 67 5.87 0.79 -2.86
C TYR A 67 7.11 0.81 -3.76
N THR A 68 8.13 1.52 -3.32
CA THR A 68 9.40 1.67 -4.03
C THR A 68 10.48 2.09 -3.04
N ASP A 69 11.74 2.13 -3.48
CA ASP A 69 12.87 2.60 -2.69
C ASP A 69 13.15 4.11 -2.92
N LEU A 70 14.17 4.63 -2.23
CA LEU A 70 14.56 6.04 -2.33
C LEU A 70 15.14 6.40 -3.71
N GLU A 71 15.83 5.48 -4.37
CA GLU A 71 16.47 5.71 -5.66
C GLU A 71 15.42 5.96 -6.75
N HIS A 72 14.37 5.15 -6.74
CA HIS A 72 13.32 5.13 -7.75
C HIS A 72 12.16 6.10 -7.45
N TYR A 73 12.09 6.72 -6.26
CA TYR A 73 11.00 7.62 -5.89
C TYR A 73 11.18 9.04 -6.45
N TRP A 74 10.48 9.35 -7.55
CA TRP A 74 10.56 10.64 -8.25
C TRP A 74 9.96 11.84 -7.50
N LEU A 75 9.26 11.63 -6.36
CA LEU A 75 8.72 12.71 -5.52
C LEU A 75 9.52 12.88 -4.22
N LYS A 76 10.79 12.45 -4.19
CA LYS A 76 11.60 12.35 -2.97
C LYS A 76 11.63 13.64 -2.15
N GLU A 77 11.90 14.76 -2.80
CA GLU A 77 11.98 16.05 -2.10
C GLU A 77 10.69 16.49 -1.41
N LYS A 78 9.54 16.09 -1.96
CA LYS A 78 8.22 16.56 -1.52
C LYS A 78 7.55 15.63 -0.52
N ARG A 79 7.75 14.31 -0.67
CA ARG A 79 6.92 13.30 0.03
C ARG A 79 7.72 12.23 0.75
N TRP A 80 9.01 12.10 0.47
CA TRP A 80 9.80 11.09 1.14
C TRP A 80 10.03 11.47 2.61
N PRO A 81 9.99 10.49 3.54
CA PRO A 81 10.35 10.73 4.93
C PRO A 81 11.75 11.32 5.08
N LYS A 82 11.84 12.43 5.81
CA LYS A 82 13.10 13.12 6.10
C LYS A 82 13.45 12.97 7.58
N ASP A 83 14.73 12.89 7.88
CA ASP A 83 15.23 12.94 9.25
C ASP A 83 15.11 14.37 9.83
N LYS A 84 15.59 14.55 11.06
CA LYS A 84 15.58 15.84 11.77
C LYS A 84 16.42 16.92 11.06
N ASP A 85 17.38 16.52 10.25
CA ASP A 85 18.32 17.39 9.54
C ASP A 85 17.84 17.66 8.09
N GLY A 86 16.69 17.09 7.70
CA GLY A 86 16.07 17.28 6.39
C GLY A 86 16.56 16.29 5.32
N ASN A 87 17.38 15.32 5.66
CA ASN A 87 17.89 14.32 4.70
C ASN A 87 16.88 13.20 4.49
N CYS A 88 16.83 12.65 3.28
CA CYS A 88 15.96 11.50 2.99
C CYS A 88 16.42 10.26 3.75
N ILE A 89 15.49 9.62 4.48
CA ILE A 89 15.76 8.39 5.22
C ILE A 89 15.85 7.21 4.24
N PRO A 90 16.95 6.43 4.16
CA PRO A 90 17.00 5.26 3.30
C PRO A 90 15.96 4.21 3.67
N GLY A 91 15.42 3.50 2.66
CA GLY A 91 14.51 2.38 2.88
C GLY A 91 13.40 2.30 1.83
N LEU A 92 12.32 1.61 2.19
CA LEU A 92 11.14 1.44 1.34
C LEU A 92 10.02 2.37 1.79
N ALA A 93 9.32 2.98 0.85
CA ALA A 93 8.16 3.82 1.16
C ALA A 93 6.95 3.52 0.28
N VAL A 94 5.77 3.73 0.86
CA VAL A 94 4.49 3.50 0.19
C VAL A 94 4.18 4.67 -0.73
N HIS A 95 4.14 4.43 -2.04
CA HIS A 95 3.66 5.41 -3.00
C HIS A 95 2.12 5.48 -3.02
N THR A 96 1.45 4.32 -3.07
CA THR A 96 -0.01 4.23 -3.12
C THR A 96 -0.50 3.21 -2.10
N GLY A 97 -1.57 3.55 -1.36
CA GLY A 97 -2.11 2.66 -0.33
C GLY A 97 -1.62 2.93 1.09
N ASN A 98 -1.12 4.14 1.37
CA ASN A 98 -0.66 4.56 2.71
C ASN A 98 -1.65 4.21 3.85
N LYS A 99 -2.96 4.36 3.65
CA LYS A 99 -3.96 3.98 4.67
C LYS A 99 -3.99 2.47 4.98
N ARG A 100 -3.73 1.61 3.98
CA ARG A 100 -3.66 0.15 4.13
C ARG A 100 -2.47 -0.24 5.00
N VAL A 101 -1.31 0.36 4.76
CA VAL A 101 -0.11 0.13 5.60
C VAL A 101 -0.30 0.69 7.00
N TYR A 102 -0.89 1.88 7.13
CA TYR A 102 -1.22 2.44 8.45
C TYR A 102 -2.18 1.54 9.25
N TRP A 103 -3.23 1.00 8.61
CA TRP A 103 -4.12 0.02 9.22
C TRP A 103 -3.38 -1.28 9.56
N ALA A 104 -2.58 -1.81 8.63
CA ALA A 104 -1.80 -3.03 8.85
C ALA A 104 -0.91 -2.92 10.10
N LYS A 105 -0.16 -1.81 10.24
CA LYS A 105 0.65 -1.49 11.42
C LYS A 105 -0.18 -1.46 12.69
N ARG A 106 -1.31 -0.74 12.68
CA ARG A 106 -2.17 -0.55 13.86
C ARG A 106 -2.79 -1.86 14.37
N TYR A 107 -3.07 -2.80 13.47
CA TYR A 107 -3.69 -4.09 13.81
C TYR A 107 -2.69 -5.25 13.91
N GLY A 108 -1.39 -4.94 13.91
CA GLY A 108 -0.33 -5.91 14.16
C GLY A 108 -0.10 -6.91 13.04
N TYR A 109 -0.43 -6.57 11.79
CA TYR A 109 -0.07 -7.37 10.63
C TYR A 109 1.43 -7.28 10.36
N THR A 110 2.03 -8.41 9.96
CA THR A 110 3.48 -8.52 9.72
C THR A 110 3.83 -8.24 8.26
N HIS A 111 2.98 -8.69 7.33
CA HIS A 111 3.20 -8.57 5.89
C HIS A 111 1.95 -8.10 5.16
N ILE A 112 2.17 -7.42 4.04
CA ILE A 112 1.13 -6.92 3.14
C ILE A 112 1.53 -7.18 1.69
N GLU A 113 0.59 -7.54 0.84
CA GLU A 113 0.84 -7.63 -0.60
C GLU A 113 1.06 -6.23 -1.21
N GLY A 114 2.12 -6.13 -2.02
CA GLY A 114 2.48 -4.91 -2.74
C GLY A 114 3.03 -5.19 -4.13
N TYR A 115 2.94 -4.17 -4.98
CA TYR A 115 3.69 -4.04 -6.22
C TYR A 115 4.91 -3.15 -5.96
N TYR A 116 6.10 -3.71 -6.15
CA TYR A 116 7.31 -2.91 -6.24
C TYR A 116 7.38 -2.27 -7.63
N VAL A 117 7.73 -0.99 -7.70
CA VAL A 117 7.88 -0.25 -8.96
C VAL A 117 9.18 0.51 -8.97
N GLU A 118 9.86 0.52 -10.11
CA GLU A 118 11.13 1.24 -10.30
C GLU A 118 10.94 2.54 -11.09
N ASN A 119 9.78 2.71 -11.74
CA ASN A 119 9.54 3.86 -12.60
C ASN A 119 8.09 4.38 -12.50
N ILE A 120 7.94 5.63 -12.91
CA ILE A 120 6.68 6.38 -12.87
C ILE A 120 5.63 5.80 -13.81
N GLU A 121 6.02 5.23 -14.95
CA GLU A 121 5.07 4.76 -15.97
C GLU A 121 4.39 3.46 -15.54
N GLU A 122 5.13 2.53 -14.96
CA GLU A 122 4.58 1.34 -14.33
C GLU A 122 3.61 1.72 -13.20
N GLN A 123 4.02 2.64 -12.32
CA GLN A 123 3.17 3.11 -11.23
C GLN A 123 1.85 3.70 -11.72
N LYS A 124 1.90 4.56 -12.75
CA LYS A 124 0.70 5.15 -13.36
C LYS A 124 -0.19 4.08 -13.99
N ALA A 125 0.40 3.11 -14.69
CA ALA A 125 -0.34 2.03 -15.34
C ALA A 125 -1.10 1.17 -14.31
N ILE A 126 -0.47 0.89 -13.16
CA ILE A 126 -1.11 0.16 -12.05
C ILE A 126 -2.21 1.03 -11.41
N VAL A 127 -1.94 2.30 -11.09
CA VAL A 127 -2.94 3.17 -10.45
C VAL A 127 -4.17 3.37 -11.31
N LYS A 128 -4.01 3.52 -12.63
CA LYS A 128 -5.13 3.66 -13.57
C LYS A 128 -6.16 2.51 -13.45
N GLN A 129 -5.70 1.33 -13.04
CA GLN A 129 -6.55 0.13 -12.92
C GLN A 129 -6.94 -0.23 -11.49
N THR A 130 -6.24 0.32 -10.48
CA THR A 130 -6.41 -0.05 -9.06
C THR A 130 -6.97 1.08 -8.20
N PHE A 131 -7.16 2.27 -8.77
CA PHE A 131 -7.79 3.39 -8.09
C PHE A 131 -9.27 3.12 -7.83
N ILE A 132 -9.69 3.30 -6.57
CA ILE A 132 -11.08 3.24 -6.15
C ILE A 132 -11.42 4.61 -5.52
N SER A 133 -12.42 5.29 -6.07
CA SER A 133 -12.96 6.52 -5.50
C SER A 133 -13.66 6.22 -4.17
N LYS A 134 -13.80 7.24 -3.31
CA LYS A 134 -14.39 7.06 -1.98
C LYS A 134 -15.83 6.54 -2.06
N GLU A 135 -16.58 7.04 -3.04
CA GLU A 135 -17.99 6.72 -3.30
C GLU A 135 -18.17 5.28 -3.77
N SER A 136 -17.09 4.63 -4.21
CA SER A 136 -17.06 3.25 -4.67
C SER A 136 -16.40 2.30 -3.67
N TYR A 137 -16.15 2.76 -2.44
CA TYR A 137 -15.67 1.89 -1.38
C TYR A 137 -16.77 0.89 -1.02
N PRO A 138 -16.46 -0.42 -0.97
CA PRO A 138 -17.43 -1.38 -0.46
C PRO A 138 -17.83 -1.03 0.98
N ASN A 139 -19.11 -1.16 1.31
CA ASN A 139 -19.65 -1.04 2.67
C ASN A 139 -19.43 0.33 3.35
N VAL A 140 -19.44 1.42 2.56
CA VAL A 140 -19.28 2.81 3.01
C VAL A 140 -20.45 3.65 2.58
#